data_AF-A0A0S7WMD9-F1
#
_entry.id   AF-A0A0S7WMD9-F1
#
_cell.length_a   1.000
_cell.length_b   1.000
_cell.length_c   1.000
_cell.angle_alpha   90.00
_cell.angle_beta   90.00
_cell.angle_gamma   90.00
#
_symmetry.space_group_name_H-M   'P 1'
#
loop_
_entity.id
_entity.type
_entity.pdbx_description
1 polymer ?
#
loop_
_entity_poly.entity_id
_entity_poly.type
_entity_poly.pdbx_seq_one_letter_code
_entity_poly.pdbx_strand_id
1 'polypeptide(L)'
;MKLLHWLYLLIFCGFGWVLLFGDYGLVKIVSAHRLESRMRNEIFELKVRKELLLTRCERLEEDSFLLEILAREKLGMVKPGEKCYRLVQ
;
A
#
# COMPACT_ATOMS: atom_id res chain seq x y z
N MET A 1 -46.08 -3.04 36.96
CA MET A 1 -46.33 -3.16 35.50
C MET A 1 -45.39 -2.28 34.66
N LYS A 2 -45.34 -0.96 34.84
CA LYS A 2 -44.48 -0.04 34.05
C LYS A 2 -42.97 -0.25 34.30
N LEU A 3 -42.57 -0.46 35.56
CA LEU A 3 -41.18 -0.71 35.94
C LEU A 3 -40.59 -1.98 35.28
N LEU A 4 -41.41 -3.02 35.16
CA LEU A 4 -41.03 -4.29 34.53
C LEU A 4 -40.80 -4.12 33.02
N HIS A 5 -41.65 -3.35 32.34
CA HIS A 5 -41.46 -3.04 30.92
C HIS A 5 -40.17 -2.26 30.67
N TRP A 6 -39.83 -1.30 31.54
CA TRP A 6 -38.57 -0.56 31.44
C TRP A 6 -37.35 -1.47 31.66
N LEU A 7 -37.46 -2.42 32.60
CA LEU A 7 -36.40 -3.42 32.82
C LEU A 7 -36.18 -4.30 31.57
N TYR A 8 -37.25 -4.79 30.96
CA TYR A 8 -37.17 -5.57 29.71
C TYR A 8 -36.59 -4.75 28.55
N LEU A 9 -36.99 -3.49 28.41
CA LEU A 9 -36.46 -2.57 27.39
C LEU A 9 -34.96 -2.37 27.54
N LEU A 10 -34.48 -2.21 28.78
CA LEU A 10 -33.06 -1.99 29.07
C LEU A 10 -32.22 -3.24 28.78
N ILE A 11 -32.73 -4.43 29.14
CA ILE A 11 -32.08 -5.71 28.83
C ILE A 11 -32.04 -5.95 27.31
N PHE A 12 -33.15 -5.71 26.60
CA PHE A 12 -33.22 -5.87 25.15
C PHE A 12 -32.28 -4.91 24.42
N CYS A 13 -32.21 -3.66 24.87
CA CYS A 13 -31.30 -2.66 24.33
C CYS A 13 -29.83 -3.03 24.56
N GLY A 14 -29.48 -3.49 25.77
CA GLY A 14 -28.13 -3.97 26.08
C GLY A 14 -27.74 -5.17 25.23
N PHE A 15 -28.66 -6.11 25.00
CA PHE A 15 -28.41 -7.28 24.15
C PHE A 15 -28.20 -6.88 22.68
N GLY A 16 -29.01 -5.95 22.17
CA GLY A 16 -28.84 -5.37 20.84
C GLY A 16 -27.49 -4.66 20.68
N TRP A 17 -27.05 -3.92 21.71
CA TRP A 17 -25.75 -3.24 21.71
C TRP A 17 -24.59 -4.23 21.63
N VAL A 18 -24.61 -5.30 22.43
CA VAL A 18 -23.58 -6.35 22.41
C VAL A 18 -23.58 -7.12 21.09
N LEU A 19 -24.74 -7.33 20.45
CA LEU A 19 -24.79 -7.96 19.14
C LEU A 19 -24.23 -7.07 18.01
N LEU A 20 -24.43 -5.76 18.09
CA LEU A 20 -23.94 -4.82 17.07
C LEU A 20 -22.45 -4.49 17.25
N PHE A 21 -22.02 -4.24 18.49
CA PHE A 21 -20.68 -3.74 18.85
C PHE A 21 -19.80 -4.74 19.60
N GLY A 22 -20.29 -5.94 19.91
CA GLY A 22 -19.48 -6.96 20.57
C GLY A 22 -18.36 -7.50 19.67
N ASP A 23 -17.50 -8.34 20.26
CA ASP A 23 -16.31 -8.89 19.59
C ASP A 23 -16.59 -9.73 18.34
N TYR A 24 -17.84 -10.17 18.16
CA TYR A 24 -18.35 -10.90 17.01
C TYR A 24 -19.43 -10.12 16.23
N GLY A 25 -19.57 -8.83 16.53
CA GLY A 25 -20.61 -7.98 15.95
C GLY A 25 -20.42 -7.73 14.45
N LEU A 26 -21.51 -7.33 13.81
CA LEU A 26 -21.58 -7.07 12.36
C LEU A 26 -20.52 -6.05 11.89
N VAL A 27 -20.20 -5.07 12.74
CA VAL A 27 -19.18 -4.04 12.44
C VAL A 27 -17.82 -4.68 12.16
N LYS A 28 -17.43 -5.69 12.94
CA LYS A 28 -16.12 -6.34 12.80
C LYS A 28 -16.04 -7.13 11.51
N ILE A 29 -17.10 -7.84 11.14
CA ILE A 29 -17.18 -8.59 9.87
C ILE A 29 -17.03 -7.64 8.68
N VAL A 30 -17.76 -6.52 8.68
CA VAL A 30 -17.69 -5.52 7.60
C VAL A 30 -16.30 -4.88 7.55
N SER A 31 -15.70 -4.55 8.69
CA SER A 31 -14.34 -3.98 8.74
C SER A 31 -13.28 -4.97 8.25
N ALA A 32 -13.40 -6.24 8.62
CA ALA A 32 -12.48 -7.29 8.21
C ALA A 32 -12.53 -7.50 6.70
N HIS A 33 -13.74 -7.56 6.13
CA HIS A 33 -13.89 -7.72 4.68
C HIS A 33 -13.38 -6.50 3.89
N ARG A 34 -13.60 -5.28 4.41
CA ARG A 34 -13.02 -4.06 3.83
C ARG A 34 -11.49 -4.07 3.90
N LEU A 35 -10.91 -4.49 5.01
CA LEU A 35 -9.46 -4.58 5.17
C LEU A 35 -8.88 -5.62 4.21
N GLU A 36 -9.50 -6.78 4.11
CA GLU A 36 -9.11 -7.85 3.20
C GLU A 36 -9.13 -7.40 1.73
N SER A 37 -10.18 -6.65 1.34
CA SER A 37 -10.27 -6.06 0.00
C SER A 37 -9.19 -5.01 -0.26
N ARG A 38 -8.89 -4.14 0.71
CA ARG A 38 -7.80 -3.16 0.58
C ARG A 38 -6.44 -3.84 0.42
N MET A 39 -6.14 -4.81 1.27
CA MET A 39 -4.88 -5.57 1.20
C MET A 39 -4.73 -6.29 -0.14
N ARG A 40 -5.80 -6.88 -0.68
CA ARG A 40 -5.78 -7.48 -2.02
C ARG A 40 -5.47 -6.48 -3.12
N ASN A 41 -6.09 -5.30 -3.08
CA ASN A 41 -5.84 -4.25 -4.06
C ASN A 41 -4.39 -3.76 -3.98
N GLU A 42 -3.87 -3.56 -2.78
CA GLU A 42 -2.49 -3.13 -2.56
C GLU A 42 -1.49 -4.17 -3.09
N ILE A 43 -1.74 -5.46 -2.85
CA ILE A 43 -0.93 -6.55 -3.43
C ILE A 43 -0.97 -6.52 -4.96
N PHE A 44 -2.15 -6.26 -5.55
CA PHE A 44 -2.28 -6.18 -7.00
C PHE A 44 -1.48 -4.99 -7.56
N GLU A 45 -1.62 -3.80 -6.98
CA GLU A 45 -0.86 -2.61 -7.38
C GLU A 45 0.65 -2.82 -7.24
N LEU A 46 1.10 -3.43 -6.14
CA LEU A 46 2.50 -3.77 -5.91
C LEU A 46 3.03 -4.75 -6.97
N LYS A 47 2.25 -5.75 -7.36
CA LYS A 47 2.63 -6.71 -8.42
C LYS A 47 2.80 -6.00 -9.77
N VAL A 48 1.82 -5.20 -10.16
CA VAL A 48 1.89 -4.42 -11.41
C VAL A 48 3.10 -3.49 -11.41
N ARG A 49 3.35 -2.81 -10.29
CA ARG A 49 4.49 -1.91 -10.17
C ARG A 49 5.83 -2.65 -10.23
N LYS A 50 5.91 -3.83 -9.61
CA LYS A 50 7.10 -4.69 -9.67
C LYS A 50 7.37 -5.12 -11.11
N GLU A 51 6.37 -5.59 -11.83
CA GLU A 51 6.51 -6.03 -13.22
C GLU A 51 6.96 -4.86 -14.11
N LEU A 52 6.35 -3.70 -13.95
CA LEU A 52 6.72 -2.49 -14.69
C LEU A 52 8.16 -2.05 -14.40
N LEU A 53 8.62 -2.18 -13.14
CA LEU A 53 10.00 -1.91 -12.77
C LEU A 53 10.97 -2.94 -13.36
N LEU A 54 10.62 -4.22 -13.35
CA LEU A 54 11.45 -5.27 -13.95
C LEU A 54 11.63 -5.04 -15.45
N THR A 55 10.55 -4.78 -16.18
CA THR A 55 10.62 -4.45 -17.61
C THR A 55 11.45 -3.19 -17.87
N ARG A 56 11.46 -2.22 -16.94
CA ARG A 56 12.34 -1.04 -17.05
C ARG A 56 13.80 -1.40 -16.80
N CYS A 57 14.08 -2.24 -15.80
CA CYS A 57 15.43 -2.73 -15.54
C CYS A 57 15.96 -3.56 -16.71
N GLU A 58 15.18 -4.48 -17.26
CA GLU A 58 15.54 -5.28 -18.43
C GLU A 58 15.87 -4.40 -19.64
N ARG A 59 15.05 -3.39 -19.92
CA ARG A 59 15.35 -2.42 -20.99
C ARG A 59 16.62 -1.61 -20.74
N LEU A 60 16.92 -1.27 -19.49
CA LEU A 60 18.15 -0.57 -19.12
C LEU A 60 19.38 -1.49 -19.24
N GLU A 61 19.23 -2.78 -18.92
CA GLU A 61 20.30 -3.78 -19.06
C GLU A 61 20.60 -4.12 -20.52
N GLU A 62 19.57 -4.24 -21.36
CA GLU A 62 19.74 -4.44 -22.80
C GLU A 62 20.35 -3.20 -23.48
N ASP A 63 20.00 -2.00 -23.03
CA ASP A 63 20.51 -0.74 -23.56
C ASP A 63 21.66 -0.19 -22.70
N SER A 64 22.78 -0.93 -22.71
CA SER A 64 24.02 -0.54 -22.02
C SER A 64 24.48 0.90 -22.36
N PHE A 65 24.13 1.40 -23.54
CA PHE A 65 24.42 2.77 -23.97
C PHE A 65 23.57 3.80 -23.20
N LEU A 66 22.27 3.53 -23.02
CA LEU A 66 21.39 4.37 -22.21
C LEU A 66 21.83 4.39 -20.74
N LEU A 67 22.28 3.24 -20.22
CA LEU A 67 22.79 3.10 -18.85
C LEU A 67 24.10 3.90 -18.68
N GLU A 68 24.97 3.89 -19.69
CA GLU A 68 26.18 4.69 -19.71
C GLU A 68 25.88 6.20 -19.74
N ILE A 69 24.90 6.65 -20.55
CA ILE A 69 24.46 8.05 -20.58
C ILE A 69 23.90 8.46 -19.21
N LEU A 70 23.04 7.64 -18.62
CA LEU A 70 22.40 7.95 -17.33
C LEU A 70 23.42 8.01 -16.19
N ALA A 71 24.42 7.12 -16.20
CA ALA A 71 25.53 7.15 -15.27
C ALA A 71 26.40 8.41 -15.44
N ARG A 72 26.67 8.85 -16.68
CA ARG A 72 27.42 10.09 -16.94
C ARG A 72 26.64 11.34 -16.52
N GLU A 73 25.37 11.44 -16.90
CA GLU A 73 24.56 12.65 -16.69
C GLU A 73 24.06 12.79 -15.25
N LYS A 74 23.53 11.73 -14.65
CA LYS A 74 22.90 11.79 -13.32
C LYS A 74 23.90 11.57 -12.19
N LEU A 75 24.88 10.70 -12.40
CA LEU A 75 25.83 10.28 -11.37
C LEU A 75 27.21 10.90 -11.57
N GLY A 76 27.46 11.58 -12.70
CA GLY A 76 28.76 12.16 -13.01
C GLY A 76 29.86 11.11 -13.14
N MET A 77 29.51 9.86 -13.47
CA MET A 77 30.48 8.78 -13.65
C MET A 77 31.33 9.01 -14.89
N VAL A 78 32.60 8.61 -14.83
CA VAL A 78 33.61 8.87 -15.86
C VAL A 78 34.47 7.62 -16.00
N LYS A 79 34.81 7.19 -17.23
CA LYS A 79 35.67 6.01 -17.42
C LYS A 79 37.11 6.32 -16.98
N PRO A 80 37.90 5.32 -16.56
CA PRO A 80 39.30 5.52 -16.20
C PRO A 80 40.06 6.13 -17.39
N GLY A 81 40.63 7.33 -17.20
CA GLY A 81 41.37 8.06 -18.24
C GLY A 81 40.59 9.17 -18.98
N GLU A 82 39.27 9.29 -18.77
CA GLU A 82 38.49 10.43 -19.27
C GLU A 82 38.63 11.66 -18.34
N LYS A 83 38.68 12.87 -18.92
CA LYS A 83 38.72 14.13 -18.15
C LYS A 83 37.31 14.72 -18.05
N CYS A 84 36.79 14.84 -16.84
CA CYS A 84 35.51 15.52 -16.58
C CYS A 84 35.75 16.95 -16.12
N TYR A 85 35.05 17.90 -16.72
CA TYR A 85 35.10 19.32 -16.37
C TYR A 85 33.78 19.71 -15.68
N ARG A 86 33.87 20.19 -14.44
CA ARG A 86 32.74 20.79 -13.73
C ARG A 86 32.91 22.30 -13.77
N LEU A 87 31.99 22.99 -14.45
CA LEU A 87 31.91 24.45 -14.40
C LEU A 87 31.35 24.83 -13.02
N VAL A 88 32.20 25.40 -12.17
CA VAL A 88 31.81 25.96 -10.88
C VAL A 88 31.65 27.46 -11.10
N GLN A 89 30.45 27.98 -10.82
CA GLN A 89 30.15 29.41 -10.87
C GLN A 89 30.13 29.98 -9.45
#